data_AF-A0A2I0B487-F1
#
_entry.id   AF-A0A2I0B487-F1
#
_cell.length_a   1.000
_cell.length_b   1.000
_cell.length_c   1.000
_cell.angle_alpha   90.00
_cell.angle_beta   90.00
_cell.angle_gamma   90.00
#
_symmetry.space_group_name_H-M   'P 1'
#
loop_
_entity.id
_entity.type
_entity.pdbx_description
1 polymer ?
#
loop_
_entity_poly.entity_id
_entity_poly.type
_entity_poly.pdbx_seq_one_letter_code
_entity_poly.pdbx_strand_id
1 'polypeptide(L)'
;MEEAIKEKERVPPAISSVVHGVEGSWSVLEERLFEISREEEKILGNTSNVLEIVRSLKGKEEGEVCHCQRIKELEGALLQVTKHSQSDHREELGKLYKLKDKLAFLALSNAEWASKSEATRGEFHRILSDVNQAHSAHVKDLQKRIKELDDEREALKEERRRLRGEVTKVKEVSSEAMEATSEARRWEELLKSEVHSLQALVENSSGWRGRRMEDLEQAVRRAVKIVSASSVGHHVKNQAAFDIFLQTLVDVSILNQENIRSPAVLPFCGPEGPDMFFDAGSHCPEEILPPRFYVAWGYQLSPLRRSSEEGQITPLETRWLGRSDPPEVQKQDQPESQK
;
A
#
# COMPACT_ATOMS: atom_id res chain seq x y z
N MET A 1 18.81 -116.70 -29.78
CA MET A 1 18.37 -118.01 -29.24
C MET A 1 18.14 -118.87 -30.47
N GLU A 2 19.23 -119.47 -30.92
CA GLU A 2 19.28 -120.46 -32.00
C GLU A 2 18.77 -121.80 -31.45
N GLU A 3 17.86 -122.47 -32.17
CA GLU A 3 17.70 -123.91 -32.04
C GLU A 3 17.79 -124.56 -33.41
N ALA A 4 18.93 -125.22 -33.60
CA ALA A 4 19.28 -126.04 -34.73
C ALA A 4 18.64 -127.43 -34.59
N ILE A 5 17.81 -127.83 -35.55
CA ILE A 5 17.30 -129.20 -35.66
C ILE A 5 18.23 -129.98 -36.59
N LYS A 6 18.86 -131.01 -36.02
CA LYS A 6 19.82 -131.92 -36.66
C LYS A 6 19.10 -132.87 -37.62
N GLU A 7 19.46 -132.75 -38.89
CA GLU A 7 19.26 -133.74 -39.93
C GLU A 7 20.52 -134.65 -40.00
N LYS A 8 20.35 -135.97 -39.84
CA LYS A 8 21.36 -136.96 -40.22
C LYS A 8 20.69 -138.24 -40.72
N GLU A 9 20.36 -138.18 -42.00
CA GLU A 9 20.86 -139.06 -43.06
C GLU A 9 21.23 -140.50 -42.66
N ARG A 10 20.45 -141.42 -43.22
CA ARG A 10 20.57 -142.87 -43.10
C ARG A 10 20.89 -143.40 -44.50
N VAL A 11 22.02 -144.08 -44.67
CA VAL A 11 22.41 -144.78 -45.91
C VAL A 11 22.68 -146.26 -45.58
N PRO A 12 22.11 -147.23 -46.32
CA PRO A 12 22.34 -148.68 -46.18
C PRO A 12 23.33 -149.19 -47.27
N PRO A 13 23.57 -150.50 -47.55
CA PRO A 13 23.18 -151.75 -46.87
C PRO A 13 24.35 -152.78 -46.74
N ALA A 14 24.10 -153.93 -46.08
CA ALA A 14 24.78 -155.19 -46.41
C ALA A 14 23.90 -156.40 -46.06
N ILE A 15 23.78 -157.31 -47.03
CA ILE A 15 22.89 -158.46 -47.15
C ILE A 15 23.61 -159.73 -46.69
N SER A 16 22.91 -160.61 -45.97
CA SER A 16 23.10 -162.08 -45.93
C SER A 16 22.03 -162.65 -45.00
N SER A 17 21.31 -163.73 -45.26
CA SER A 17 21.06 -164.60 -46.42
C SER A 17 19.95 -165.58 -45.98
N VAL A 18 18.93 -165.79 -46.82
CA VAL A 18 18.18 -167.04 -47.14
C VAL A 18 17.82 -167.97 -45.96
N VAL A 19 16.55 -168.31 -45.69
CA VAL A 19 15.81 -169.46 -46.29
C VAL A 19 14.30 -169.40 -45.95
N HIS A 20 13.48 -169.50 -47.01
CA HIS A 20 12.14 -170.10 -47.20
C HIS A 20 11.03 -170.03 -46.13
N GLY A 21 9.93 -169.38 -46.53
CA GLY A 21 8.58 -169.49 -45.96
C GLY A 21 7.56 -168.66 -46.75
N VAL A 22 7.31 -169.06 -48.00
CA VAL A 22 6.34 -168.46 -48.93
C VAL A 22 4.94 -168.99 -48.57
N GLU A 23 4.09 -168.21 -47.89
CA GLU A 23 2.60 -168.35 -47.89
C GLU A 23 1.92 -167.32 -46.94
N GLY A 24 2.11 -166.00 -47.13
CA GLY A 24 1.45 -165.00 -46.25
C GLY A 24 1.62 -163.51 -46.60
N SER A 25 2.34 -163.19 -47.67
CA SER A 25 2.78 -161.82 -48.00
C SER A 25 1.81 -160.99 -48.86
N TRP A 26 0.67 -161.55 -49.26
CA TRP A 26 -0.29 -160.87 -50.14
C TRP A 26 -1.29 -159.97 -49.39
N SER A 27 -1.71 -160.33 -48.18
CA SER A 27 -2.65 -159.52 -47.36
C SER A 27 -2.05 -158.17 -46.92
N VAL A 28 -0.74 -158.15 -46.61
CA VAL A 28 -0.02 -156.92 -46.21
C VAL A 28 0.16 -155.94 -47.37
N LEU A 29 0.20 -156.44 -48.61
CA LEU A 29 0.31 -155.62 -49.83
C LEU A 29 -1.04 -154.95 -50.18
N GLU A 30 -2.14 -155.67 -49.98
CA GLU A 30 -3.49 -155.18 -50.26
C GLU A 30 -3.93 -154.11 -49.25
N GLU A 31 -3.63 -154.32 -47.96
CA GLU A 31 -3.86 -153.31 -46.90
C GLU A 31 -3.01 -152.05 -47.13
N ARG A 32 -1.76 -152.19 -47.58
CA ARG A 32 -0.92 -151.04 -47.96
C ARG A 32 -1.46 -150.28 -49.17
N LEU A 33 -1.99 -150.98 -50.19
CA LEU A 33 -2.61 -150.33 -51.35
C LEU A 33 -3.88 -149.56 -50.96
N PHE A 34 -4.71 -150.12 -50.09
CA PHE A 34 -5.89 -149.44 -49.59
C PHE A 34 -5.54 -148.21 -48.72
N GLU A 35 -4.51 -148.29 -47.88
CA GLU A 35 -4.01 -147.14 -47.11
C GLU A 35 -3.38 -146.08 -48.02
N ILE A 36 -2.68 -146.49 -49.08
CA ILE A 36 -2.17 -145.57 -50.12
C ILE A 36 -3.34 -144.88 -50.83
N SER A 37 -4.37 -145.61 -51.28
CA SER A 37 -5.53 -144.99 -51.94
C SER A 37 -6.33 -144.08 -51.02
N ARG A 38 -6.46 -144.43 -49.74
CA ARG A 38 -7.08 -143.56 -48.73
C ARG A 38 -6.27 -142.29 -48.51
N GLU A 39 -4.95 -142.40 -48.41
CA GLU A 39 -4.09 -141.23 -48.22
C GLU A 39 -4.00 -140.40 -49.51
N GLU A 40 -4.07 -140.99 -50.70
CA GLU A 40 -4.20 -140.29 -51.98
C GLU A 40 -5.51 -139.50 -52.08
N GLU A 41 -6.64 -140.10 -51.71
CA GLU A 41 -7.93 -139.43 -51.68
C GLU A 41 -7.95 -138.27 -50.66
N LYS A 42 -7.28 -138.46 -49.52
CA LYS A 42 -7.07 -137.41 -48.51
C LYS A 42 -6.13 -136.32 -49.01
N ILE A 43 -5.07 -136.66 -49.75
CA ILE A 43 -4.18 -135.69 -50.41
C ILE A 43 -4.95 -134.90 -51.47
N LEU A 44 -5.77 -135.57 -52.29
CA LEU A 44 -6.63 -134.93 -53.29
C LEU A 44 -7.67 -134.00 -52.65
N GLY A 45 -8.35 -134.43 -51.59
CA GLY A 45 -9.29 -133.62 -50.82
C GLY A 45 -8.62 -132.40 -50.18
N ASN A 46 -7.44 -132.59 -49.57
CA ASN A 46 -6.65 -131.49 -49.01
C ASN A 46 -6.17 -130.53 -50.10
N THR A 47 -5.75 -131.04 -51.25
CA THR A 47 -5.31 -130.23 -52.40
C THR A 47 -6.48 -129.42 -52.97
N SER A 48 -7.68 -130.01 -53.03
CA SER A 48 -8.90 -129.32 -53.43
C SER A 48 -9.26 -128.19 -52.46
N ASN A 49 -9.21 -128.43 -51.14
CA ASN A 49 -9.46 -127.40 -50.13
C ASN A 49 -8.43 -126.26 -50.19
N VAL A 50 -7.15 -126.58 -50.39
CA VAL A 50 -6.09 -125.57 -50.56
C VAL A 50 -6.35 -124.74 -51.82
N LEU A 51 -6.74 -125.36 -52.94
CA LEU A 51 -7.09 -124.66 -54.17
C LEU A 51 -8.29 -123.73 -54.01
N GLU A 52 -9.31 -124.12 -53.25
CA GLU A 52 -10.48 -123.29 -52.97
C GLU A 52 -10.12 -122.09 -52.08
N ILE A 53 -9.30 -122.30 -51.04
CA ILE A 53 -8.77 -121.22 -50.19
C ILE A 53 -7.95 -120.23 -51.01
N VAL A 54 -7.04 -120.72 -51.87
CA VAL A 54 -6.22 -119.87 -52.77
C VAL A 54 -7.10 -119.08 -53.73
N ARG A 55 -8.17 -119.69 -54.27
CA ARG A 55 -9.12 -118.99 -55.15
C ARG A 55 -9.89 -117.90 -54.41
N SER A 56 -10.28 -118.14 -53.15
CA SER A 56 -10.97 -117.16 -52.30
C SER A 56 -10.06 -116.00 -51.84
N LEU A 57 -8.75 -116.24 -51.71
CA LEU A 57 -7.74 -115.24 -51.36
C LEU A 57 -7.41 -114.33 -52.54
N LYS A 58 -7.34 -114.87 -53.76
CA LYS A 58 -6.99 -114.11 -54.97
C LYS A 58 -7.96 -112.95 -55.26
N GLY A 59 -9.24 -113.10 -54.95
CA GLY A 59 -10.22 -112.01 -55.08
C GLY A 59 -10.13 -110.93 -53.98
N LYS A 60 -9.50 -111.24 -52.85
CA LYS A 60 -9.25 -110.28 -51.76
C LYS A 60 -8.02 -109.41 -52.04
N GLU A 61 -7.03 -109.96 -52.73
CA GLU A 61 -5.80 -109.25 -53.12
C GLU A 61 -6.08 -108.02 -54.01
N GLU A 62 -7.01 -108.11 -54.97
CA GLU A 62 -7.42 -106.97 -55.81
C GLU A 62 -8.15 -105.87 -55.02
N GLY A 63 -8.97 -106.27 -54.04
CA GLY A 63 -9.62 -105.35 -53.10
C GLY A 63 -8.61 -104.65 -52.18
N GLU A 64 -7.60 -105.37 -51.69
CA GLU A 64 -6.50 -104.82 -50.89
C GLU A 64 -5.67 -103.80 -51.67
N VAL A 65 -5.35 -104.04 -52.95
CA VAL A 65 -4.65 -103.07 -53.80
C VAL A 65 -5.46 -101.78 -53.98
N CYS A 66 -6.78 -101.90 -54.19
CA CYS A 66 -7.68 -100.75 -54.27
C CYS A 66 -7.72 -99.95 -52.96
N HIS A 67 -7.80 -100.63 -51.81
CA HIS A 67 -7.74 -99.99 -50.49
C HIS A 67 -6.39 -99.30 -50.25
N CYS A 68 -5.27 -99.95 -50.57
CA CYS A 68 -3.94 -99.36 -50.44
C CYS A 68 -3.78 -98.10 -51.30
N GLN A 69 -4.31 -98.08 -52.53
CA GLN A 69 -4.28 -96.90 -53.38
C GLN A 69 -5.12 -95.76 -52.79
N ARG A 70 -6.31 -96.06 -52.27
CA ARG A 70 -7.16 -95.06 -51.61
C ARG A 70 -6.52 -94.48 -50.35
N ILE A 71 -5.84 -95.30 -49.57
CA ILE A 71 -5.08 -94.84 -48.39
C ILE A 71 -4.00 -93.84 -48.81
N LYS A 72 -3.21 -94.15 -49.85
CA LYS A 72 -2.19 -93.23 -50.36
C LYS A 72 -2.76 -91.89 -50.84
N GLU A 73 -3.92 -91.90 -51.52
CA GLU A 73 -4.61 -90.66 -51.92
C GLU A 73 -5.06 -89.83 -50.72
N LEU A 74 -5.65 -90.48 -49.72
CA LEU A 74 -6.11 -89.81 -48.50
C LEU A 74 -4.96 -89.26 -47.67
N GLU A 75 -3.85 -90.00 -47.54
CA GLU A 75 -2.62 -89.53 -46.90
C GLU A 75 -2.05 -88.32 -47.65
N GLY A 76 -2.03 -88.36 -48.99
CA GLY A 76 -1.62 -87.24 -49.83
C GLY A 76 -2.50 -86.00 -49.64
N ALA A 77 -3.83 -86.16 -49.63
CA ALA A 77 -4.78 -85.08 -49.40
C ALA A 77 -4.66 -84.49 -47.99
N LEU A 78 -4.55 -85.35 -46.97
CA LEU A 78 -4.35 -84.93 -45.59
C LEU A 78 -3.05 -84.14 -45.44
N LEU A 79 -1.95 -84.62 -46.04
CA LEU A 79 -0.67 -83.91 -46.04
C LEU A 79 -0.78 -82.53 -46.69
N GLN A 80 -1.52 -82.39 -47.79
CA GLN A 80 -1.74 -81.09 -48.44
C GLN A 80 -2.57 -80.14 -47.57
N VAL A 81 -3.65 -80.63 -46.95
CA VAL A 81 -4.48 -79.84 -46.02
C VAL A 81 -3.66 -79.39 -44.81
N THR A 82 -2.83 -80.27 -44.23
CA THR A 82 -1.94 -79.93 -43.12
C THR A 82 -0.91 -78.88 -43.52
N LYS A 83 -0.29 -79.01 -44.70
CA LYS A 83 0.67 -78.01 -45.21
C LYS A 83 0.02 -76.65 -45.41
N HIS A 84 -1.18 -76.61 -46.00
CA HIS A 84 -1.90 -75.36 -46.24
C HIS A 84 -2.33 -74.70 -44.93
N SER A 85 -2.92 -75.46 -44.00
CA SER A 85 -3.26 -74.97 -42.66
C SER A 85 -2.03 -74.45 -41.91
N GLN A 86 -0.88 -75.13 -42.02
CA GLN A 86 0.36 -74.68 -41.41
C GLN A 86 0.87 -73.37 -42.01
N SER A 87 0.78 -73.18 -43.33
CA SER A 87 1.17 -71.90 -43.96
C SER A 87 0.25 -70.76 -43.51
N ASP A 88 -1.06 -71.01 -43.44
CA ASP A 88 -2.05 -70.01 -43.05
C ASP A 88 -1.85 -69.59 -41.58
N HIS A 89 -1.65 -70.55 -40.68
CA HIS A 89 -1.32 -70.28 -39.28
C HIS A 89 -0.02 -69.48 -39.15
N ARG A 90 1.01 -69.78 -39.96
CA ARG A 90 2.26 -69.03 -39.94
C ARG A 90 2.07 -67.59 -40.39
N GLU A 91 1.24 -67.35 -41.40
CA GLU A 91 0.92 -66.00 -41.87
C GLU A 91 0.14 -65.21 -40.82
N GLU A 92 -0.89 -65.81 -40.22
CA GLU A 92 -1.68 -65.18 -39.16
C GLU A 92 -0.85 -64.87 -37.91
N LEU A 93 0.07 -65.78 -37.51
CA LEU A 93 1.04 -65.49 -36.46
C LEU A 93 1.93 -64.29 -36.81
N GLY A 94 2.37 -64.17 -38.07
CA GLY A 94 3.12 -63.02 -38.54
C GLY A 94 2.33 -61.71 -38.44
N LYS A 95 1.03 -61.71 -38.77
CA LYS A 95 0.13 -60.56 -38.58
C LYS A 95 -0.03 -60.22 -37.11
N LEU A 96 -0.20 -61.23 -36.24
CA LEU A 96 -0.32 -61.07 -34.80
C LEU A 96 0.92 -60.42 -34.18
N TYR A 97 2.13 -60.85 -34.57
CA TYR A 97 3.37 -60.22 -34.09
C TYR A 97 3.47 -58.74 -34.51
N LYS A 98 3.12 -58.41 -35.75
CA LYS A 98 3.06 -57.00 -36.21
C LYS A 98 2.07 -56.17 -35.39
N LEU A 99 0.92 -56.74 -35.03
CA LEU A 99 -0.05 -56.07 -34.16
C LEU A 99 0.49 -55.90 -32.74
N LYS A 100 1.19 -56.90 -32.20
CA LYS A 100 1.86 -56.82 -30.90
C LYS A 100 2.88 -55.68 -30.86
N ASP A 101 3.69 -55.53 -31.90
CA ASP A 101 4.69 -54.46 -31.99
C ASP A 101 4.03 -53.07 -32.08
N LYS A 102 2.94 -52.96 -32.87
CA LYS A 102 2.12 -51.73 -32.91
C LYS A 102 1.52 -51.40 -31.55
N LEU A 103 1.00 -52.38 -30.83
CA LEU A 103 0.43 -52.20 -29.50
C LEU A 103 1.52 -51.75 -28.50
N ALA A 104 2.71 -52.34 -28.57
CA ALA A 104 3.84 -51.93 -27.74
C ALA A 104 4.27 -50.48 -28.02
N PHE A 105 4.33 -50.08 -29.29
CA PHE A 105 4.61 -48.69 -29.68
C PHE A 105 3.56 -47.71 -29.17
N LEU A 106 2.27 -48.04 -29.30
CA LEU A 106 1.18 -47.21 -28.78
C LEU A 106 1.21 -47.12 -27.25
N ALA A 107 1.51 -48.21 -26.56
CA ALA A 107 1.65 -48.20 -25.10
C ALA A 107 2.79 -47.29 -24.64
N LEU A 108 3.94 -47.33 -25.33
CA LEU A 108 5.08 -46.46 -25.04
C LEU A 108 4.73 -44.98 -25.31
N SER A 109 4.15 -44.68 -26.47
CA SER A 109 3.75 -43.31 -26.81
C SER A 109 2.71 -42.76 -25.82
N ASN A 110 1.74 -43.58 -25.41
CA ASN A 110 0.74 -43.20 -24.42
C ASN A 110 1.38 -42.91 -23.05
N ALA A 111 2.38 -43.68 -22.63
CA ALA A 111 3.11 -43.44 -21.39
C ALA A 111 3.90 -42.12 -21.44
N GLU A 112 4.54 -41.80 -22.56
CA GLU A 112 5.24 -40.52 -22.74
C GLU A 112 4.28 -39.33 -22.69
N TRP A 113 3.13 -39.41 -23.38
CA TRP A 113 2.12 -38.37 -23.35
C TRP A 113 1.50 -38.19 -21.96
N ALA A 114 1.23 -39.29 -21.25
CA ALA A 114 0.76 -39.25 -19.88
C ALA A 114 1.77 -38.52 -18.98
N SER A 115 3.05 -38.90 -19.03
CA SER A 115 4.11 -38.24 -18.27
C SER A 115 4.25 -36.75 -18.58
N LYS A 116 4.24 -36.37 -19.88
CA LYS A 116 4.27 -34.96 -20.30
C LYS A 116 3.05 -34.19 -19.77
N SER A 117 1.86 -34.78 -19.87
CA SER A 117 0.62 -34.15 -19.39
C SER A 117 0.66 -33.93 -17.87
N GLU A 118 1.18 -34.90 -17.11
CA GLU A 118 1.33 -34.79 -15.66
C GLU A 118 2.34 -33.72 -15.27
N ALA A 119 3.47 -33.63 -15.98
CA ALA A 119 4.46 -32.57 -15.77
C ALA A 119 3.83 -31.19 -16.01
N THR A 120 3.14 -31.00 -17.14
CA THR A 120 2.46 -29.71 -17.44
C THR A 120 1.38 -29.37 -16.42
N ARG A 121 0.63 -30.37 -15.92
CA ARG A 121 -0.37 -30.18 -14.87
C ARG A 121 0.30 -29.76 -13.55
N GLY A 122 1.44 -30.35 -13.21
CA GLY A 122 2.24 -29.96 -12.05
C GLY A 122 2.73 -28.51 -12.14
N GLU A 123 3.24 -28.09 -13.30
CA GLU A 123 3.65 -26.70 -13.54
C GLU A 123 2.48 -25.73 -13.43
N PHE A 124 1.33 -26.06 -14.01
CA PHE A 124 0.11 -25.26 -13.89
C PHE A 124 -0.30 -25.07 -12.42
N HIS A 125 -0.30 -26.14 -11.61
CA HIS A 125 -0.60 -26.04 -10.19
C HIS A 125 0.41 -25.19 -9.42
N ARG A 126 1.70 -25.28 -9.77
CA ARG A 126 2.74 -24.42 -9.16
C ARG A 126 2.48 -22.95 -9.47
N ILE A 127 2.26 -22.60 -10.73
CA ILE A 127 1.95 -21.23 -11.16
C ILE A 127 0.69 -20.70 -10.45
N LEU A 128 -0.35 -21.54 -10.36
CA LEU A 128 -1.59 -21.16 -9.67
C LEU A 128 -1.35 -20.89 -8.17
N SER A 129 -0.50 -21.70 -7.52
CA SER A 129 -0.08 -21.49 -6.14
C SER A 129 0.68 -20.16 -5.97
N ASP A 130 1.64 -19.87 -6.85
CA ASP A 130 2.42 -18.63 -6.82
C ASP A 130 1.52 -17.39 -7.01
N VAL A 131 0.59 -17.44 -7.96
CA VAL A 131 -0.39 -16.37 -8.21
C VAL A 131 -1.30 -16.18 -6.98
N ASN A 132 -1.80 -17.26 -6.38
CA ASN A 132 -2.63 -17.17 -5.18
C ASN A 132 -1.86 -16.57 -3.99
N GLN A 133 -0.59 -16.92 -3.82
CA GLN A 133 0.26 -16.36 -2.78
C GLN A 133 0.53 -14.86 -3.01
N ALA A 134 0.87 -14.47 -4.24
CA ALA A 134 1.06 -13.07 -4.61
C ALA A 134 -0.22 -12.25 -4.41
N HIS A 135 -1.38 -12.79 -4.82
CA HIS A 135 -2.67 -12.16 -4.61
C HIS A 135 -2.99 -11.98 -3.12
N SER A 136 -2.75 -13.01 -2.30
CA SER A 136 -2.95 -12.93 -0.84
C SER A 136 -2.05 -11.87 -0.20
N ALA A 137 -0.78 -11.78 -0.62
CA ALA A 137 0.14 -10.76 -0.14
C ALA A 137 -0.34 -9.35 -0.51
N HIS A 138 -0.78 -9.14 -1.75
CA HIS A 138 -1.32 -7.86 -2.22
C HIS A 138 -2.59 -7.45 -1.46
N VAL A 139 -3.52 -8.39 -1.21
CA VAL A 139 -4.73 -8.11 -0.41
C VAL A 139 -4.37 -7.68 1.01
N LYS A 140 -3.38 -8.32 1.65
CA LYS A 140 -2.91 -7.93 2.99
C LYS A 140 -2.30 -6.52 3.00
N ASP A 141 -1.53 -6.18 1.96
CA ASP A 141 -0.96 -4.84 1.81
C ASP A 141 -2.04 -3.77 1.64
N LEU A 142 -3.04 -4.02 0.78
CA LEU A 142 -4.19 -3.13 0.63
C LEU A 142 -4.98 -2.96 1.94
N GLN A 143 -5.21 -4.05 2.68
CA GLN A 143 -5.87 -3.98 3.99
C GLN A 143 -5.07 -3.12 4.98
N LYS A 144 -3.73 -3.25 4.97
CA LYS A 144 -2.85 -2.40 5.78
C LYS A 144 -2.98 -0.93 5.37
N ARG A 145 -2.91 -0.62 4.07
CA ARG A 145 -3.00 0.76 3.57
C ARG A 145 -4.36 1.41 3.86
N ILE A 146 -5.45 0.65 3.77
CA ILE A 146 -6.78 1.12 4.14
C ILE A 146 -6.81 1.55 5.61
N LYS A 147 -6.24 0.73 6.50
CA LYS A 147 -6.14 1.06 7.93
C LYS A 147 -5.31 2.33 8.18
N GLU A 148 -4.15 2.44 7.54
CA GLU A 148 -3.31 3.65 7.63
C GLU A 148 -4.06 4.91 7.17
N LEU A 149 -4.79 4.82 6.06
CA LEU A 149 -5.61 5.93 5.55
C LEU A 149 -6.76 6.30 6.50
N ASP A 150 -7.38 5.31 7.17
CA ASP A 150 -8.38 5.57 8.19
C ASP A 150 -7.77 6.31 9.38
N ASP A 151 -6.58 5.91 9.84
CA ASP A 151 -5.85 6.57 10.93
C ASP A 151 -5.45 8.01 10.54
N GLU A 152 -4.92 8.22 9.33
CA GLU A 152 -4.60 9.55 8.76
C GLU A 152 -5.85 10.44 8.70
N ARG A 153 -6.99 9.88 8.28
CA ARG A 153 -8.27 10.61 8.23
C ARG A 153 -8.73 11.05 9.61
N GLU A 154 -8.62 10.20 10.64
CA GLU A 154 -8.98 10.58 12.00
C GLU A 154 -8.04 11.66 12.56
N ALA A 155 -6.74 11.59 12.29
CA ALA A 155 -5.79 12.64 12.64
C ALA A 155 -6.16 14.00 12.00
N LEU A 156 -6.53 14.00 10.71
CA LEU A 156 -6.98 15.21 10.02
C LEU A 156 -8.29 15.78 10.60
N LYS A 157 -9.20 14.93 11.08
CA LYS A 157 -10.42 15.41 11.76
C LYS A 157 -10.09 16.10 13.07
N GLU A 158 -9.10 15.61 13.81
CA GLU A 158 -8.64 16.23 15.05
C GLU A 158 -8.01 17.60 14.78
N GLU A 159 -7.08 17.68 13.83
CA GLU A 159 -6.46 18.95 13.42
C GLU A 159 -7.51 19.96 12.95
N ARG A 160 -8.50 19.52 12.16
CA ARG A 160 -9.62 20.40 11.78
C ARG A 160 -10.42 20.89 13.00
N ARG A 161 -10.61 20.06 14.03
CA ARG A 161 -11.30 20.47 15.27
C ARG A 161 -10.47 21.50 16.03
N ARG A 162 -9.16 21.27 16.17
CA ARG A 162 -8.22 22.21 16.77
C ARG A 162 -8.23 23.56 16.05
N LEU A 163 -8.05 23.57 14.73
CA LEU A 163 -8.04 24.80 13.93
C LEU A 163 -9.35 25.59 14.04
N ARG A 164 -10.50 24.92 14.08
CA ARG A 164 -11.78 25.61 14.33
C ARG A 164 -11.79 26.31 15.69
N GLY A 165 -11.24 25.67 16.73
CA GLY A 165 -11.10 26.26 18.05
C GLY A 165 -10.17 27.49 18.06
N GLU A 166 -9.06 27.44 17.32
CA GLU A 166 -8.16 28.60 17.17
C GLU A 166 -8.83 29.75 16.39
N VAL A 167 -9.54 29.44 15.31
CA VAL A 167 -10.30 30.45 14.53
C VAL A 167 -11.37 31.12 15.38
N THR A 168 -12.08 30.39 16.24
CA THR A 168 -13.07 30.99 17.14
C THR A 168 -12.42 31.96 18.13
N LYS A 169 -11.25 31.62 18.68
CA LYS A 169 -10.50 32.50 19.60
C LYS A 169 -10.01 33.77 18.90
N VAL A 170 -9.45 33.64 17.70
CA VAL A 170 -8.99 34.81 16.92
C VAL A 170 -10.16 35.73 16.58
N LYS A 171 -11.33 35.17 16.26
CA LYS A 171 -12.53 35.95 15.97
C LYS A 171 -13.02 36.72 17.22
N GLU A 172 -12.97 36.10 18.39
CA GLU A 172 -13.30 36.73 19.68
C GLU A 172 -12.36 37.90 19.97
N VAL A 173 -11.05 37.67 19.96
CA VAL A 173 -10.02 38.71 20.15
C VAL A 173 -10.16 39.84 19.12
N SER A 174 -10.45 39.51 17.86
CA SER A 174 -10.68 40.53 16.82
C SER A 174 -11.94 41.37 17.09
N SER A 175 -12.98 40.77 17.68
CA SER A 175 -14.21 41.49 18.00
C SER A 175 -13.98 42.42 19.19
N GLU A 176 -13.29 41.96 20.23
CA GLU A 176 -12.86 42.78 21.37
C GLU A 176 -11.97 43.95 20.94
N ALA A 177 -11.01 43.71 20.04
CA ALA A 177 -10.16 44.76 19.51
C ALA A 177 -10.95 45.81 18.69
N MET A 178 -11.95 45.37 17.92
CA MET A 178 -12.84 46.28 17.19
C MET A 178 -13.72 47.10 18.13
N GLU A 179 -14.20 46.50 19.21
CA GLU A 179 -14.95 47.20 20.25
C GLU A 179 -14.08 48.26 20.94
N ALA A 180 -12.90 47.88 21.42
CA ALA A 180 -11.95 48.78 22.08
C ALA A 180 -11.50 49.95 21.18
N THR A 181 -11.26 49.70 19.89
CA THR A 181 -10.92 50.76 18.93
C THR A 181 -12.10 51.71 18.68
N SER A 182 -13.34 51.21 18.69
CA SER A 182 -14.54 52.04 18.58
C SER A 182 -14.77 52.91 19.82
N GLU A 183 -14.51 52.37 21.02
CA GLU A 183 -14.59 53.12 22.27
C GLU A 183 -13.51 54.20 22.35
N ALA A 184 -12.28 53.87 21.98
CA ALA A 184 -11.18 54.83 21.92
C ALA A 184 -11.50 56.01 20.98
N ARG A 185 -12.12 55.73 19.82
CA ARG A 185 -12.60 56.79 18.91
C ARG A 185 -13.65 57.68 19.55
N ARG A 186 -14.62 57.11 20.28
CA ARG A 186 -15.64 57.91 21.00
C ARG A 186 -15.02 58.82 22.05
N TRP A 187 -14.05 58.32 22.82
CA TRP A 187 -13.31 59.12 23.80
C TRP A 187 -12.52 60.25 23.13
N GLU A 188 -11.89 59.99 22.00
CA GLU A 188 -11.17 61.01 21.23
C GLU A 188 -12.11 62.12 20.75
N GLU A 189 -13.29 61.78 20.21
CA GLU A 189 -14.30 62.75 19.78
C GLU A 189 -14.82 63.60 20.95
N LEU A 190 -15.07 62.97 22.10
CA LEU A 190 -15.50 63.68 23.31
C LEU A 190 -14.42 64.66 23.79
N LEU A 191 -13.17 64.22 23.91
CA LEU A 191 -12.05 65.07 24.29
C LEU A 191 -11.83 66.21 23.28
N LYS A 192 -11.95 65.94 21.97
CA LYS A 192 -11.90 66.99 20.94
C LYS A 192 -12.99 68.03 21.18
N SER A 193 -14.23 67.61 21.44
CA SER A 193 -15.35 68.53 21.70
C SER A 193 -15.13 69.37 22.96
N GLU A 194 -14.56 68.78 24.01
CA GLU A 194 -14.24 69.46 25.26
C GLU A 194 -13.11 70.48 25.08
N VAL A 195 -12.05 70.10 24.37
CA VAL A 195 -10.95 71.01 24.00
C VAL A 195 -11.49 72.20 23.18
N HIS A 196 -12.35 71.97 22.17
CA HIS A 196 -12.97 73.06 21.40
C HIS A 196 -13.84 73.97 22.28
N SER A 197 -14.59 73.40 23.23
CA SER A 197 -15.41 74.16 24.19
C SER A 197 -14.57 75.04 25.10
N LEU A 198 -13.49 74.48 25.66
CA LEU A 198 -12.53 75.22 26.49
C LEU A 198 -11.82 76.30 25.69
N GLN A 199 -11.41 76.01 24.46
CA GLN A 199 -10.82 76.99 23.56
C GLN A 199 -11.78 78.16 23.31
N ALA A 200 -13.05 77.89 22.99
CA ALA A 200 -14.07 78.91 22.80
C ALA A 200 -14.30 79.75 24.08
N LEU A 201 -14.29 79.12 25.26
CA LEU A 201 -14.40 79.82 26.54
C LEU A 201 -13.22 80.77 26.77
N VAL A 202 -12.00 80.31 26.51
CA VAL A 202 -10.77 81.11 26.64
C VAL A 202 -10.81 82.30 25.67
N GLU A 203 -11.13 82.06 24.40
CA GLU A 203 -11.28 83.11 23.38
C GLU A 203 -12.34 84.14 23.81
N ASN A 204 -13.51 83.70 24.28
CA ASN A 204 -14.55 84.60 24.78
C ASN A 204 -14.10 85.44 25.99
N SER A 205 -13.33 84.86 26.92
CA SER A 205 -12.82 85.56 28.11
C SER A 205 -11.70 86.57 27.78
N SER A 206 -10.96 86.35 26.71
CA SER A 206 -9.86 87.23 26.30
C SER A 206 -10.36 88.63 25.89
N GLY A 207 -11.53 88.71 25.24
CA GLY A 207 -12.18 89.99 24.91
C GLY A 207 -12.69 90.76 26.13
N TRP A 208 -13.05 90.06 27.20
CA TRP A 208 -13.40 90.69 28.48
C TRP A 208 -12.19 91.29 29.19
N ARG A 209 -11.02 90.64 29.10
CA ARG A 209 -9.76 91.15 29.65
C ARG A 209 -9.30 92.42 28.94
N GLY A 210 -9.42 92.48 27.61
CA GLY A 210 -9.10 93.67 26.81
C GLY A 210 -9.97 94.86 27.19
N ARG A 211 -11.30 94.71 27.17
CA ARG A 211 -12.24 95.78 27.54
C ARG A 211 -12.05 96.29 28.97
N ARG A 212 -11.79 95.39 29.93
CA ARG A 212 -11.56 95.77 31.32
C ARG A 212 -10.26 96.57 31.49
N MET A 213 -9.22 96.23 30.75
CA MET A 213 -7.97 96.99 30.72
C MET A 213 -8.14 98.36 30.05
N GLU A 214 -8.90 98.43 28.95
CA GLU A 214 -9.24 99.70 28.27
C GLU A 214 -10.05 100.63 29.19
N ASP A 215 -11.07 100.12 29.88
CA ASP A 215 -11.87 100.89 30.84
C ASP A 215 -11.02 101.40 32.02
N LEU A 216 -10.13 100.55 32.55
CA LEU A 216 -9.20 100.92 33.61
C LEU A 216 -8.22 102.01 33.15
N GLU A 217 -7.63 101.83 31.96
CA GLU A 217 -6.75 102.82 31.35
C GLU A 217 -7.46 104.16 31.16
N GLN A 218 -8.72 104.12 30.70
CA GLN A 218 -9.52 105.32 30.51
C GLN A 218 -9.93 105.98 31.84
N ALA A 219 -10.23 105.20 32.88
CA ALA A 219 -10.48 105.71 34.22
C ALA A 219 -9.24 106.39 34.81
N VAL A 220 -8.07 105.77 34.69
CA VAL A 220 -6.79 106.35 35.12
C VAL A 220 -6.50 107.65 34.37
N ARG A 221 -6.64 107.67 33.04
CA ARG A 221 -6.47 108.91 32.24
C ARG A 221 -7.40 110.03 32.70
N ARG A 222 -8.66 109.71 33.03
CA ARG A 222 -9.64 110.68 33.55
C ARG A 222 -9.24 111.19 34.94
N ALA A 223 -8.84 110.29 35.84
CA ALA A 223 -8.38 110.66 37.18
C ALA A 223 -7.16 111.58 37.12
N VAL A 224 -6.15 111.23 36.31
CA VAL A 224 -4.97 112.08 36.07
C VAL A 224 -5.39 113.44 35.54
N LYS A 225 -6.27 113.51 34.54
CA LYS A 225 -6.75 114.79 33.99
C LYS A 225 -7.48 115.67 35.01
N ILE A 226 -8.27 115.07 35.91
CA ILE A 226 -8.95 115.79 37.00
C ILE A 226 -7.95 116.30 38.03
N VAL A 227 -6.99 115.46 38.42
CA VAL A 227 -5.93 115.84 39.38
C VAL A 227 -5.08 116.98 38.80
N SER A 228 -4.69 116.91 37.53
CA SER A 228 -3.89 117.94 36.86
C SER A 228 -4.64 119.26 36.64
N ALA A 229 -5.98 119.24 36.55
CA ALA A 229 -6.82 120.43 36.36
C ALA A 229 -7.33 121.05 37.69
N SER A 230 -7.10 120.38 38.83
CA SER A 230 -7.47 120.88 40.15
C SER A 230 -6.49 121.95 40.64
N SER A 231 -6.99 122.94 41.39
CA SER A 231 -6.15 123.96 42.06
C SER A 231 -5.19 123.36 43.11
N VAL A 232 -5.43 122.11 43.53
CA VAL A 232 -4.49 121.32 44.35
C VAL A 232 -3.34 120.76 43.50
N GLY A 233 -3.59 120.40 42.24
CA GLY A 233 -2.58 119.87 41.30
C GLY A 233 -1.65 120.94 40.72
N HIS A 234 -2.05 122.21 40.75
CA HIS A 234 -1.18 123.33 40.36
C HIS A 234 -0.39 123.95 41.52
N HIS A 235 -0.68 123.58 42.78
CA HIS A 235 -0.08 124.24 43.93
C HIS A 235 0.59 123.35 44.97
N VAL A 236 0.74 122.05 44.74
CA VAL A 236 1.60 121.23 45.60
C VAL A 236 2.50 120.32 44.77
N LYS A 237 3.78 120.68 44.77
CA LYS A 237 4.90 119.74 44.58
C LYS A 237 4.89 118.72 45.73
N ASN A 238 3.85 117.89 45.81
CA ASN A 238 3.74 116.83 46.81
C ASN A 238 4.34 115.56 46.22
N GLN A 239 5.64 115.63 45.91
CA GLN A 239 6.42 114.49 45.47
C GLN A 239 6.23 113.31 46.44
N ALA A 240 6.24 113.61 47.75
CA ALA A 240 5.96 112.65 48.81
C ALA A 240 4.61 111.92 48.69
N ALA A 241 3.54 112.56 48.18
CA ALA A 241 2.26 111.89 48.02
C ALA A 241 2.23 110.95 46.81
N PHE A 242 2.92 111.33 45.74
CA PHE A 242 3.12 110.45 44.58
C PHE A 242 4.06 109.29 44.92
N ASP A 243 5.11 109.54 45.69
CA ASP A 243 6.05 108.50 46.14
C ASP A 243 5.33 107.46 47.02
N ILE A 244 4.48 107.88 47.97
CA ILE A 244 3.66 106.96 48.80
C ILE A 244 2.69 106.15 47.93
N PHE A 245 2.07 106.77 46.93
CA PHE A 245 1.14 106.09 46.03
C PHE A 245 1.87 105.05 45.14
N LEU A 246 3.01 105.41 44.57
CA LEU A 246 3.83 104.51 43.76
C LEU A 246 4.39 103.36 44.61
N GLN A 247 4.89 103.64 45.83
CA GLN A 247 5.33 102.61 46.77
C GLN A 247 4.19 101.64 47.10
N THR A 248 2.98 102.14 47.36
CA THR A 248 1.82 101.28 47.65
C THR A 248 1.53 100.36 46.47
N LEU A 249 1.59 100.86 45.22
CA LEU A 249 1.38 100.06 44.02
C LEU A 249 2.48 99.02 43.78
N VAL A 250 3.71 99.32 44.19
CA VAL A 250 4.83 98.37 44.20
C VAL A 250 4.61 97.29 45.27
N ASP A 251 4.25 97.68 46.49
CA ASP A 251 4.00 96.77 47.62
C ASP A 251 2.86 95.79 47.33
N VAL A 252 1.82 96.23 46.61
CA VAL A 252 0.73 95.33 46.15
C VAL A 252 1.02 94.64 44.80
N SER A 253 2.27 94.71 44.31
CA SER A 253 2.75 94.05 43.08
C SER A 253 2.01 94.44 41.80
N ILE A 254 1.37 95.62 41.76
CA ILE A 254 0.72 96.17 40.56
C ILE A 254 1.78 96.79 39.63
N LEU A 255 2.77 97.49 40.19
CA LEU A 255 3.95 97.96 39.47
C LEU A 255 5.13 97.02 39.77
N ASN A 256 5.77 96.53 38.72
CA ASN A 256 7.03 95.80 38.80
C ASN A 256 8.18 96.67 38.25
N GLN A 257 9.41 96.20 38.39
CA GLN A 257 10.61 96.94 38.02
C GLN A 257 10.65 97.36 36.53
N GLU A 258 10.00 96.60 35.65
CA GLU A 258 9.88 96.95 34.23
C GLU A 258 8.79 97.99 33.98
N ASN A 259 7.61 97.83 34.59
CA ASN A 259 6.44 98.67 34.32
C ASN A 259 6.56 100.07 34.95
N ILE A 260 7.27 100.20 36.08
CA ILE A 260 7.49 101.52 36.71
C ILE A 260 8.35 102.44 35.83
N ARG A 261 9.17 101.86 34.94
CA ARG A 261 9.99 102.60 33.96
C ARG A 261 9.20 103.02 32.72
N SER A 262 7.90 102.74 32.66
CA SER A 262 7.04 103.16 31.57
C SER A 262 7.03 104.69 31.44
N PRO A 263 7.09 105.24 30.21
CA PRO A 263 6.99 106.68 29.97
C PRO A 263 5.73 107.34 30.57
N ALA A 264 4.69 106.55 30.85
CA ALA A 264 3.46 107.03 31.50
C ALA A 264 3.59 107.21 33.02
N VAL A 265 4.51 106.47 33.67
CA VAL A 265 4.73 106.48 35.12
C VAL A 265 5.97 107.31 35.48
N LEU A 266 6.96 107.34 34.59
CA LEU A 266 8.24 108.06 34.76
C LEU A 266 8.09 109.53 35.19
N PRO A 267 7.16 110.34 34.65
CA PRO A 267 7.01 111.74 35.02
C PRO A 267 6.54 111.96 36.47
N PHE A 268 6.02 110.92 37.13
CA PHE A 268 5.58 110.95 38.52
C PHE A 268 6.68 110.51 39.49
N CYS A 269 7.75 109.88 38.97
CA CYS A 269 8.92 109.54 39.77
C CYS A 269 9.69 110.83 40.09
N GLY A 270 10.06 111.00 41.35
CA GLY A 270 10.83 112.15 41.80
C GLY A 270 12.24 112.18 41.20
N PRO A 271 13.07 113.18 41.56
CA PRO A 271 14.44 113.29 41.07
C PRO A 271 15.32 112.07 41.39
N GLU A 272 14.94 111.23 42.36
CA GLU A 272 15.62 109.98 42.73
C GLU A 272 15.29 108.80 41.81
N GLY A 273 14.30 108.96 40.92
CA GLY A 273 13.95 107.97 39.90
C GLY A 273 13.16 106.77 40.43
N PRO A 274 12.71 105.86 39.53
CA PRO A 274 11.84 104.75 39.89
C PRO A 274 12.51 103.64 40.72
N ASP A 275 13.85 103.62 40.78
CA ASP A 275 14.59 102.55 41.45
C ASP A 275 14.49 102.65 43.00
N MET A 276 14.21 103.86 43.54
CA MET A 276 14.07 104.10 44.97
C MET A 276 12.95 103.28 45.65
N PHE A 277 11.93 102.88 44.89
CA PHE A 277 10.78 102.12 45.42
C PHE A 277 11.07 100.62 45.61
N PHE A 278 12.20 100.15 45.07
CA PHE A 278 12.64 98.75 45.15
C PHE A 278 13.94 98.60 45.96
N ASP A 279 14.61 99.71 46.30
CA ASP A 279 15.83 99.73 47.12
C ASP A 279 15.49 99.71 48.62
N ALA A 280 15.42 98.50 49.18
CA ALA A 280 15.06 98.24 50.57
C ALA A 280 16.17 98.64 51.56
N GLY A 281 16.03 99.83 52.16
CA GLY A 281 16.77 100.24 53.36
C GLY A 281 15.93 101.14 54.28
N SER A 282 15.35 100.56 55.34
CA SER A 282 14.68 101.22 56.49
C SER A 282 13.16 101.45 56.43
N HIS A 283 12.37 100.49 56.93
CA HIS A 283 11.83 100.45 58.30
C HIS A 283 10.65 99.45 58.39
N CYS A 284 10.81 98.44 59.25
CA CYS A 284 9.76 97.52 59.67
C CYS A 284 8.60 98.24 60.37
N PRO A 285 7.41 97.62 60.38
CA PRO A 285 6.92 97.10 61.64
C PRO A 285 6.65 95.60 61.62
N GLU A 286 7.12 95.04 62.72
CA GLU A 286 6.91 93.74 63.33
C GLU A 286 5.42 93.42 63.53
N GLU A 287 4.96 92.30 62.97
CA GLU A 287 4.18 91.23 63.64
C GLU A 287 3.62 90.27 62.58
N ILE A 288 3.88 88.97 62.76
CA ILE A 288 2.91 87.86 62.71
C ILE A 288 3.71 86.53 62.84
N LEU A 289 3.57 85.88 64.00
CA LEU A 289 3.70 84.43 64.19
C LEU A 289 2.36 83.75 63.78
N PRO A 290 2.26 82.41 63.65
CA PRO A 290 3.09 81.42 62.97
C PRO A 290 2.22 80.51 62.03
N PRO A 291 2.80 79.58 61.24
CA PRO A 291 2.05 78.75 60.30
C PRO A 291 1.37 77.56 60.99
N ARG A 292 0.03 77.46 60.87
CA ARG A 292 -0.74 76.26 61.24
C ARG A 292 -1.43 75.66 60.02
N PHE A 293 -0.87 74.51 59.62
CA PHE A 293 -1.50 73.29 59.12
C PHE A 293 -3.00 73.31 58.83
N TYR A 294 -3.34 72.89 57.60
CA TYR A 294 -4.41 71.91 57.38
C TYR A 294 -3.88 70.74 56.55
N VAL A 295 -4.35 69.56 56.95
CA VAL A 295 -3.87 68.21 56.66
C VAL A 295 -4.76 67.55 55.60
N ALA A 296 -4.18 66.55 54.92
CA ALA A 296 -4.81 65.51 54.07
C ALA A 296 -5.34 66.03 52.72
N TRP A 297 -5.17 65.37 51.59
CA TRP A 297 -5.13 63.93 51.24
C TRP A 297 -4.06 63.76 50.13
N GLY A 298 -3.24 62.73 50.00
CA GLY A 298 -3.39 61.31 50.33
C GLY A 298 -3.43 60.48 49.04
N TYR A 299 -2.30 60.28 48.34
CA TYR A 299 -2.08 59.08 47.50
C TYR A 299 -0.59 58.73 47.41
N GLN A 300 -0.34 57.48 47.75
CA GLN A 300 0.93 56.79 47.84
C GLN A 300 1.30 56.29 46.45
N LEU A 301 2.30 56.90 45.81
CA LEU A 301 2.99 56.29 44.66
C LEU A 301 4.24 55.59 45.21
N SER A 302 4.17 54.27 45.30
CA SER A 302 5.37 53.43 45.39
C SER A 302 5.77 52.92 44.00
N PRO A 303 7.07 52.66 43.79
CA PRO A 303 7.68 52.60 42.47
C PRO A 303 7.42 51.28 41.77
N LEU A 304 7.14 51.37 40.48
CA LEU A 304 7.05 50.26 39.54
C LEU A 304 8.37 49.47 39.52
N ARG A 305 8.31 48.25 40.06
CA ARG A 305 9.42 47.30 40.17
C ARG A 305 9.67 46.63 38.82
N ARG A 306 10.92 46.66 38.34
CA ARG A 306 11.43 45.83 37.24
C ARG A 306 11.59 44.37 37.66
N SER A 307 11.23 43.47 36.74
CA SER A 307 11.89 42.19 36.39
C SER A 307 11.17 41.70 35.11
N SER A 308 11.77 41.61 33.92
CA SER A 308 12.93 40.82 33.48
C SER A 308 12.77 39.34 33.77
N GLU A 309 12.15 38.62 32.83
CA GLU A 309 12.51 37.24 32.56
C GLU A 309 12.43 36.97 31.07
N GLU A 310 13.49 36.34 30.60
CA GLU A 310 13.98 36.24 29.25
C GLU A 310 13.88 34.76 28.86
N GLY A 311 13.23 34.49 27.72
CA GLY A 311 12.92 33.13 27.29
C GLY A 311 12.95 33.01 25.77
N GLN A 312 14.16 33.12 25.23
CA GLN A 312 14.69 32.61 23.96
C GLN A 312 13.68 32.13 22.90
N ILE A 313 13.65 32.86 21.77
CA ILE A 313 13.08 32.39 20.50
C ILE A 313 14.25 32.22 19.53
N THR A 314 14.62 30.98 19.23
CA THR A 314 15.48 30.65 18.09
C THR A 314 14.62 30.60 16.83
N PRO A 315 15.07 31.15 15.68
CA PRO A 315 14.22 31.38 14.51
C PRO A 315 14.06 30.11 13.67
N LEU A 316 12.82 29.80 13.27
CA LEU A 316 12.54 28.70 12.35
C LEU A 316 12.83 29.15 10.92
N GLU A 317 13.84 28.52 10.33
CA GLU A 317 14.25 28.65 8.95
C GLU A 317 13.12 28.31 7.97
N THR A 318 12.99 29.16 6.96
CA THR A 318 12.19 28.95 5.76
C THR A 318 13.09 28.43 4.64
N ARG A 319 13.00 27.13 4.34
CA ARG A 319 13.38 26.47 3.07
C ARG A 319 12.97 25.00 3.25
N TRP A 320 12.16 24.40 2.40
CA TRP A 320 12.53 23.95 1.06
C TRP A 320 11.29 23.72 0.18
N LEU A 321 11.38 24.23 -1.06
CA LEU A 321 10.56 23.84 -2.20
C LEU A 321 10.88 22.38 -2.57
N GLY A 322 9.91 21.48 -2.40
CA GLY A 322 9.91 20.14 -2.96
C GLY A 322 8.81 20.04 -4.02
N ARG A 323 9.13 20.46 -5.24
CA ARG A 323 8.34 20.22 -6.44
C ARG A 323 8.69 18.80 -6.90
N SER A 324 7.79 17.85 -6.70
CA SER A 324 7.90 16.54 -7.35
C SER A 324 7.08 16.57 -8.62
N ASP A 325 7.76 16.44 -9.76
CA ASP A 325 7.15 16.20 -11.07
C ASP A 325 6.45 14.83 -11.10
N PRO A 326 5.42 14.63 -11.94
CA PRO A 326 4.75 13.34 -12.08
C PRO A 326 5.63 12.34 -12.86
N PRO A 327 5.46 11.02 -12.66
CA PRO A 327 6.28 10.01 -13.29
C PRO A 327 6.01 9.91 -14.80
N GLU A 328 7.13 9.75 -15.51
CA GLU A 328 7.25 9.52 -16.95
C GLU A 328 6.54 8.21 -17.34
N VAL A 329 5.58 8.33 -18.26
CA VAL A 329 4.91 7.20 -18.91
C VAL A 329 5.95 6.48 -19.78
N GLN A 330 6.45 5.33 -19.32
CA GLN A 330 7.16 4.40 -20.17
C GLN A 330 6.20 3.84 -21.21
N LYS A 331 6.34 4.32 -22.46
CA LYS A 331 5.87 3.62 -23.65
C LYS A 331 6.66 2.32 -23.75
N GLN A 332 5.99 1.20 -23.51
CA GLN A 332 6.53 -0.11 -23.84
C GLN A 332 6.23 -0.38 -25.31
N ASP A 333 7.31 -0.51 -26.08
CA ASP A 333 7.30 -0.89 -27.49
C ASP A 333 6.59 -2.23 -27.69
N GLN A 334 5.65 -2.25 -28.64
CA GLN A 334 5.20 -3.49 -29.26
C GLN A 334 6.27 -3.99 -30.23
N PRO A 335 6.60 -5.29 -30.26
CA PRO A 335 7.34 -5.84 -31.36
C PRO A 335 6.44 -6.03 -32.57
N GLU A 336 6.92 -5.49 -33.68
CA GLU A 336 6.41 -5.64 -35.04
C GLU A 336 6.10 -7.10 -35.39
N SER A 337 4.93 -7.26 -36.00
CA SER A 337 4.57 -8.40 -36.82
C SER A 337 5.51 -8.48 -38.02
N GLN A 338 6.28 -9.56 -38.13
CA GLN A 338 6.89 -9.97 -39.38
C GLN A 338 6.17 -11.20 -39.94
N LYS A 339 5.99 -11.14 -41.25
CA LYS A 339 5.38 -12.09 -42.18
C LYS A 339 6.01 -13.47 -42.16
#